data_AF-A0A2S4PVT1-F1
#
_entry.id   AF-A0A2S4PVT1-F1
#
_cell.length_a   1.000
_cell.length_b   1.000
_cell.length_c   1.000
_cell.angle_alpha   90.00
_cell.angle_beta   90.00
_cell.angle_gamma   90.00
#
_symmetry.space_group_name_H-M   'P 1'
#
loop_
_entity.id
_entity.type
_entity.pdbx_description
1 polymer ?
#
loop_
_entity_poly.entity_id
_entity_poly.type
_entity_poly.pdbx_seq_one_letter_code
_entity_poly.pdbx_strand_id
1 'polypeptide(L)'
;MASNSDEDKVIPRLPMPSRNPLPLSSAQEIQVRDLYYSRVRGYCAAEIKCRTFTAPFKCRKENQLMNKCMLSYATQEEQDAAREEWFALRLQRQIERQKKEERRREQEKFHREWWGLPPKERESEKGMEVMRKAERVGGFPKRDEGQLSKDRHR
;
A
#
# COMPACT_ATOMS: atom_id res chain seq x y z
N MET A 1 28.66 -3.46 2.09
CA MET A 1 27.82 -2.37 2.60
C MET A 1 27.26 -1.65 1.40
N ALA A 2 26.01 -1.93 1.03
CA ALA A 2 25.38 -1.29 -0.11
C ALA A 2 25.03 0.16 0.29
N SER A 3 25.80 1.11 -0.23
CA SER A 3 25.44 2.51 -0.22
C SER A 3 24.18 2.67 -1.09
N ASN A 4 23.03 2.86 -0.45
CA ASN A 4 21.81 3.33 -1.12
C ASN A 4 22.05 4.75 -1.61
N SER A 5 22.67 4.89 -2.77
CA SER A 5 22.59 6.09 -3.59
C SER A 5 21.26 6.04 -4.36
N ASP A 6 20.15 6.13 -3.61
CA ASP A 6 18.91 6.64 -4.18
C ASP A 6 19.13 8.14 -4.35
N GLU A 7 19.63 8.51 -5.52
CA GLU A 7 19.39 9.83 -6.11
C GLU A 7 17.88 9.92 -6.35
N ASP A 8 17.12 10.11 -5.26
CA ASP A 8 15.79 10.64 -5.29
C ASP A 8 15.89 11.93 -6.07
N LYS A 9 15.38 11.93 -7.31
CA LYS A 9 15.16 13.16 -8.07
C LYS A 9 14.53 14.15 -7.11
N VAL A 10 15.27 15.18 -6.71
CA VAL A 10 14.84 16.11 -5.67
C VAL A 10 13.62 16.84 -6.22
N ILE A 11 12.43 16.31 -5.93
CA ILE A 11 11.19 16.93 -6.35
C ILE A 11 11.13 18.25 -5.59
N PRO A 12 11.05 19.39 -6.29
CA PRO A 12 11.15 20.68 -5.64
C PRO A 12 10.03 20.82 -4.62
N ARG A 13 10.42 21.19 -3.39
CA ARG A 13 9.47 21.52 -2.32
C ARG A 13 8.66 22.73 -2.74
N LEU A 14 7.35 22.57 -2.81
CA LEU A 14 6.46 23.68 -3.15
C LEU A 14 6.33 24.64 -1.95
N PRO A 15 6.21 25.96 -2.20
CA PRO A 15 5.95 26.92 -1.14
C PRO A 15 4.56 26.70 -0.54
N MET A 16 4.39 27.16 0.70
CA MET A 16 3.09 27.13 1.39
C MET A 16 2.02 27.89 0.57
N PRO A 17 0.86 27.27 0.26
CA PRO A 17 -0.17 27.90 -0.57
C PRO A 17 -0.78 29.17 0.01
N SER A 18 -0.90 29.26 1.34
CA SER A 18 -1.43 30.43 2.05
C SER A 18 -0.86 30.51 3.46
N ARG A 19 -0.83 31.71 4.03
CA ARG A 19 -0.43 31.95 5.43
C ARG A 19 -1.53 31.61 6.45
N ASN A 20 -2.81 31.69 6.04
CA ASN A 20 -3.93 31.27 6.87
C ASN A 20 -4.08 29.73 6.78
N PRO A 21 -4.24 28.99 7.90
CA PRO A 21 -4.43 27.55 7.88
C PRO A 21 -5.64 27.14 7.02
N LEU A 22 -5.38 26.40 5.94
CA LEU A 22 -6.43 25.86 5.08
C LEU A 22 -7.12 24.68 5.76
N PRO A 23 -8.47 24.64 5.84
CA PRO A 23 -9.16 23.49 6.40
C PRO A 23 -8.85 22.23 5.58
N LEU A 24 -8.38 21.18 6.26
CA LEU A 24 -8.05 19.90 5.65
C LEU A 24 -9.20 18.91 5.84
N SER A 25 -9.33 17.96 4.92
CA SER A 25 -10.20 16.79 5.13
C SER A 25 -9.60 15.89 6.22
N SER A 26 -10.43 15.15 6.96
CA SER A 26 -9.98 14.20 7.99
C SER A 26 -8.90 13.23 7.48
N ALA A 27 -9.02 12.73 6.25
CA ALA A 27 -8.02 11.85 5.65
C ALA A 27 -6.67 12.55 5.41
N GLN A 28 -6.68 13.86 5.12
CA GLN A 28 -5.48 14.67 4.95
C GLN A 28 -4.83 14.98 6.30
N GLU A 29 -5.63 15.27 7.33
CA GLU A 29 -5.13 15.48 8.70
C GLU A 29 -4.44 14.23 9.26
N ILE A 30 -4.93 13.04 8.94
CA ILE A 30 -4.27 11.78 9.31
C ILE A 30 -2.88 11.70 8.67
N GLN A 31 -2.74 12.04 7.39
CA GLN A 31 -1.43 12.05 6.72
C GLN A 31 -0.46 13.06 7.33
N VAL A 32 -0.95 14.24 7.74
CA VAL A 32 -0.15 15.23 8.45
C VAL A 32 0.29 14.69 9.81
N ARG A 33 -0.60 14.02 10.55
CA ARG A 33 -0.27 13.36 11.82
C ARG A 33 0.76 12.26 11.65
N ASP A 34 0.68 11.46 10.58
CA ASP A 34 1.66 10.42 10.30
C ASP A 34 3.05 10.99 10.02
N LEU A 35 3.14 12.13 9.30
CA LEU A 35 4.39 12.85 9.10
C LEU A 35 4.94 13.44 10.40
N TYR A 36 4.07 14.01 11.24
CA TYR A 36 4.46 14.48 12.58
C TYR A 36 5.05 13.33 13.41
N TYR A 37 4.35 12.19 13.50
CA TYR A 37 4.83 11.04 14.27
C TYR A 37 6.11 10.44 13.68
N SER A 38 6.28 10.39 12.36
CA SER A 38 7.50 9.87 11.74
C SER A 38 8.70 10.75 12.07
N ARG A 39 8.54 12.08 12.04
CA ARG A 39 9.60 13.04 12.39
C ARG A 39 9.96 12.97 13.87
N VAL A 40 8.98 13.02 14.77
CA VAL A 40 9.22 12.96 16.23
C VAL A 40 9.86 11.64 16.63
N ARG A 41 9.45 10.52 16.02
CA ARG A 41 10.12 9.22 16.23
C ARG A 41 11.55 9.22 15.69
N GLY A 42 11.86 9.99 14.65
CA GLY A 42 13.21 10.21 14.15
C GLY A 42 14.11 10.91 15.18
N TYR A 43 13.61 11.96 15.84
CA TYR A 43 14.33 12.64 16.92
C TYR A 43 14.54 11.73 18.14
N CYS A 44 13.51 10.98 18.52
CA CYS A 44 13.55 10.07 19.67
C CYS A 44 14.17 8.69 19.34
N ALA A 45 14.68 8.47 18.12
CA ALA A 45 15.16 7.16 17.68
C ALA A 45 16.30 6.60 18.54
N ALA A 46 17.11 7.48 19.15
CA ALA A 46 18.21 7.10 20.05
C ALA A 46 17.75 6.35 21.31
N GLU A 47 16.49 6.53 21.73
CA GLU A 47 15.91 5.88 22.90
C GLU A 47 15.42 4.44 22.61
N ILE A 48 15.32 4.06 21.33
CA ILE A 48 14.80 2.77 20.87
C ILE A 48 15.94 1.76 20.72
N LYS A 49 16.45 1.22 21.83
CA LYS A 49 17.50 0.17 21.78
C LYS A 49 16.96 -1.27 21.73
N CYS A 50 15.67 -1.47 21.99
CA CYS A 50 15.13 -2.81 22.22
C CYS A 50 14.45 -3.39 20.97
N ARG A 51 15.25 -4.01 20.10
CA ARG A 51 14.85 -4.58 18.80
C ARG A 51 14.46 -6.07 18.91
N THR A 52 13.73 -6.45 19.96
CA THR A 52 13.38 -7.87 20.24
C THR A 52 11.91 -8.17 19.96
N PHE A 53 11.60 -9.38 19.48
CA PHE A 53 10.25 -9.81 19.09
C PHE A 53 9.25 -9.83 20.27
N THR A 54 9.75 -9.89 21.52
CA THR A 54 8.94 -9.79 22.75
C THR A 54 8.91 -8.36 23.31
N ALA A 55 8.75 -7.39 22.40
CA ALA A 55 8.82 -5.96 22.65
C ALA A 55 7.92 -5.40 23.77
N PRO A 56 6.63 -5.80 23.93
CA PRO A 56 5.76 -5.10 24.88
C PRO A 56 6.10 -5.37 26.34
N PHE A 57 6.66 -6.56 26.65
CA PHE A 57 7.00 -6.93 28.03
C PHE A 57 8.46 -6.65 28.37
N LYS A 58 9.40 -7.00 27.48
CA LYS A 58 10.84 -6.81 27.74
C LYS A 58 11.27 -5.36 27.57
N CYS A 59 10.68 -4.64 26.63
CA CYS A 59 11.09 -3.27 26.29
C CYS A 59 10.20 -2.19 26.92
N ARG A 60 9.48 -2.51 28.00
CA ARG A 60 8.49 -1.59 28.59
C ARG A 60 9.10 -0.27 29.06
N LYS A 61 10.32 -0.32 29.62
CA LYS A 61 11.04 0.86 30.10
C LYS A 61 11.49 1.75 28.94
N GLU A 62 12.05 1.17 27.89
CA GLU A 62 12.44 1.91 26.68
C GLU A 62 11.23 2.54 25.99
N ASN A 63 10.10 1.83 25.91
CA ASN A 63 8.86 2.37 25.35
C ASN A 63 8.32 3.56 26.17
N GLN A 64 8.46 3.52 27.49
CA GLN A 64 8.08 4.65 28.35
C GLN A 64 8.99 5.87 28.13
N LEU A 65 10.30 5.65 27.97
CA LEU A 65 11.24 6.72 27.65
C LEU A 65 10.88 7.35 26.30
N MET A 66 10.70 6.53 25.26
CA MET A 66 10.28 7.00 23.93
C MET A 66 8.99 7.82 24.01
N ASN A 67 7.97 7.35 24.73
CA ASN A 67 6.73 8.10 24.89
C ASN A 67 6.94 9.44 25.62
N LYS A 68 7.82 9.48 26.61
CA LYS A 68 8.20 10.72 27.30
C LYS A 68 8.91 11.70 26.36
N CYS A 69 9.81 11.21 25.50
CA CYS A 69 10.45 12.03 24.47
C CYS A 69 9.43 12.53 23.44
N MET A 70 8.51 11.69 22.96
CA MET A 70 7.45 12.13 22.05
C MET A 70 6.56 13.21 22.67
N LEU A 71 6.27 13.12 23.96
CA LEU A 71 5.52 14.14 24.69
C LEU A 71 6.26 15.48 24.77
N SER A 72 7.59 15.51 24.86
CA SER A 72 8.34 16.77 24.85
C SER A 72 8.29 17.51 23.50
N TYR A 73 8.06 16.79 22.40
CA TYR A 73 7.90 17.36 21.06
C TYR A 73 6.43 17.59 20.66
N ALA A 74 5.49 17.45 21.60
CA ALA A 74 4.08 17.77 21.40
C ALA A 74 3.80 19.28 21.36
N THR A 75 4.58 20.02 20.57
CA THR A 75 4.46 21.46 20.38
C THR A 75 3.64 21.78 19.13
N GLN A 76 3.01 22.96 19.11
CA GLN A 76 2.26 23.43 17.95
C GLN A 76 3.19 23.66 16.74
N GLU A 77 4.41 24.14 16.99
CA GLU A 77 5.41 24.41 15.96
C GLU A 77 5.78 23.16 15.15
N GLU A 78 5.94 22.01 15.82
CA GLU A 78 6.21 20.74 15.13
C GLU A 78 5.03 20.24 14.29
N GLN A 79 3.80 20.47 14.77
CA GLN A 79 2.59 20.16 14.01
C GLN A 79 2.45 21.05 12.76
N ASP A 80 2.76 22.34 12.88
CA ASP A 80 2.74 23.28 11.76
C ASP A 80 3.86 22.94 10.76
N ALA A 81 5.07 22.61 11.23
CA ALA A 81 6.15 22.12 10.37
C ALA A 81 5.78 20.80 9.64
N ALA A 82 5.03 19.89 10.28
CA ALA A 82 4.47 18.70 9.62
C ALA A 82 3.44 19.04 8.55
N ARG A 83 2.63 20.06 8.80
CA ARG A 83 1.67 20.57 7.84
C ARG A 83 2.36 21.21 6.63
N GLU A 84 3.39 22.02 6.86
CA GLU A 84 4.18 22.67 5.82
C GLU A 84 4.89 21.65 4.94
N GLU A 85 5.54 20.64 5.54
CA GLU A 85 6.15 19.54 4.79
C GLU A 85 5.11 18.76 3.99
N TRP A 86 3.93 18.49 4.57
CA TRP A 86 2.85 17.84 3.84
C TRP A 86 2.46 18.65 2.60
N PHE A 87 2.29 19.97 2.71
CA PHE A 87 2.01 20.82 1.56
C PHE A 87 3.18 20.90 0.57
N ALA A 88 4.42 20.95 1.04
CA ALA A 88 5.60 20.99 0.19
C ALA A 88 5.72 19.74 -0.71
N LEU A 89 5.34 18.57 -0.18
CA LEU A 89 5.39 17.27 -0.87
C LEU A 89 4.17 16.99 -1.77
N ARG A 90 3.27 17.97 -2.00
CA ARG A 90 2.06 17.76 -2.83
C ARG A 90 2.41 17.25 -4.24
N LEU A 91 3.46 17.79 -4.85
CA LEU A 91 3.86 17.43 -6.21
C LEU A 91 4.38 15.99 -6.25
N GLN A 92 5.17 15.62 -5.24
CA GLN A 92 5.65 14.26 -5.07
C GLN A 92 4.49 13.26 -4.97
N ARG A 93 3.47 13.55 -4.15
CA ARG A 93 2.27 12.70 -4.05
C ARG A 93 1.46 12.63 -5.35
N GLN A 94 1.53 13.64 -6.22
CA GLN A 94 0.91 13.57 -7.55
C GLN A 94 1.68 12.63 -8.46
N ILE A 95 3.01 12.76 -8.50
CA ILE A 95 3.89 11.91 -9.31
C ILE A 95 3.80 10.44 -8.85
N GLU A 96 3.80 10.19 -7.54
CA GLU A 96 3.66 8.84 -6.98
C GLU A 96 2.33 8.18 -7.36
N ARG A 97 1.23 8.96 -7.38
CA ARG A 97 -0.07 8.47 -7.87
C ARG A 97 -0.02 8.10 -9.35
N GLN A 98 0.58 8.93 -10.19
CA GLN A 98 0.76 8.64 -11.62
C GLN A 98 1.58 7.37 -11.83
N LYS A 99 2.73 7.23 -11.16
CA LYS A 99 3.58 6.03 -11.22
C LYS A 99 2.83 4.77 -10.75
N LYS A 100 2.01 4.89 -9.70
CA LYS A 100 1.21 3.77 -9.19
C LYS A 100 0.12 3.38 -10.18
N GLU A 101 -0.51 4.33 -10.86
CA GLU A 101 -1.48 4.07 -11.92
C GLU A 101 -0.84 3.42 -13.14
N GLU A 102 0.36 3.87 -13.55
CA GLU A 102 1.15 3.23 -14.61
C GLU A 102 1.47 1.78 -14.27
N ARG A 103 1.98 1.53 -13.06
CA ARG A 103 2.24 0.17 -12.58
C ARG A 103 0.96 -0.66 -12.50
N ARG A 104 -0.17 -0.07 -12.10
CA ARG A 104 -1.46 -0.77 -12.09
C ARG A 104 -1.88 -1.14 -13.51
N ARG A 105 -1.72 -0.25 -14.49
CA ARG A 105 -2.00 -0.55 -15.92
C ARG A 105 -1.09 -1.64 -16.46
N GLU A 106 0.19 -1.65 -16.10
CA GLU A 106 1.13 -2.73 -16.47
C GLU A 106 0.74 -4.06 -15.82
N GLN A 107 0.39 -4.04 -14.53
CA GLN A 107 -0.13 -5.22 -13.83
C GLN A 107 -1.44 -5.71 -14.43
N GLU A 108 -2.35 -4.81 -14.83
CA GLU A 108 -3.59 -5.15 -15.52
C GLU A 108 -3.31 -5.79 -16.89
N LYS A 109 -2.31 -5.28 -17.66
CA LYS A 109 -1.86 -5.90 -18.92
C LYS A 109 -1.27 -7.28 -18.69
N PHE A 110 -0.34 -7.40 -17.72
CA PHE A 110 0.27 -8.68 -17.37
C PHE A 110 -0.77 -9.69 -16.86
N HIS A 111 -1.67 -9.26 -15.98
CA HIS A 111 -2.77 -10.08 -15.48
C HIS A 111 -3.72 -10.49 -16.62
N ARG A 112 -3.96 -9.63 -17.61
CA ARG A 112 -4.74 -9.94 -18.81
C ARG A 112 -4.03 -10.92 -19.74
N GLU A 113 -2.73 -10.78 -19.93
CA GLU A 113 -1.91 -11.71 -20.73
C GLU A 113 -1.80 -13.08 -20.05
N TRP A 114 -1.68 -13.12 -18.72
CA TRP A 114 -1.46 -14.34 -17.94
C TRP A 114 -2.75 -15.08 -17.56
N TRP A 115 -3.86 -14.38 -17.27
CA TRP A 115 -5.11 -14.99 -16.79
C TRP A 115 -6.26 -15.02 -17.80
N GLY A 116 -6.11 -14.48 -19.02
CA GLY A 116 -7.08 -14.74 -20.11
C GLY A 116 -7.42 -13.55 -21.00
N LEU A 117 -7.70 -13.89 -22.27
CA LEU A 117 -7.72 -13.04 -23.46
C LEU A 117 -8.48 -11.70 -23.33
N PRO A 118 -8.06 -10.67 -24.11
CA PRO A 118 -8.80 -9.42 -24.34
C PRO A 118 -10.32 -9.53 -24.32
N PRO A 119 -11.08 -8.56 -23.76
CA PRO A 119 -12.54 -8.57 -23.86
C PRO A 119 -13.05 -8.81 -25.29
N LYS A 120 -12.40 -8.21 -26.30
CA LYS A 120 -12.69 -8.44 -27.73
C LYS A 120 -12.44 -9.87 -28.22
N GLU A 121 -11.48 -10.57 -27.63
CA GLU A 121 -11.13 -11.95 -27.99
C GLU A 121 -11.86 -12.97 -27.10
N ARG A 122 -12.30 -12.57 -25.90
CA ARG A 122 -13.21 -13.31 -25.02
C ARG A 122 -14.60 -13.46 -25.62
N GLU A 123 -15.07 -12.41 -26.32
CA GLU A 123 -16.32 -12.40 -27.10
C GLU A 123 -16.20 -13.10 -28.47
N SER A 124 -14.98 -13.38 -28.92
CA SER A 124 -14.76 -14.18 -30.13
C SER A 124 -15.04 -15.67 -29.86
N GLU A 125 -15.40 -16.43 -30.91
CA GLU A 125 -15.65 -17.88 -30.80
C GLU A 125 -14.50 -18.63 -30.11
N LYS A 126 -13.26 -18.19 -30.31
CA LYS A 126 -12.06 -18.77 -29.69
C LYS A 126 -11.98 -18.52 -28.18
N GLY A 127 -12.41 -17.36 -27.69
CA GLY A 127 -12.44 -17.04 -26.26
C GLY A 127 -13.58 -17.76 -25.52
N MET A 128 -14.74 -17.88 -26.19
CA MET A 128 -15.87 -18.67 -25.71
C MET A 128 -15.51 -20.16 -25.62
N GLU A 129 -14.73 -20.68 -26.57
CA GLU A 129 -14.27 -22.06 -26.57
C GLU A 129 -13.22 -22.35 -25.48
N VAL A 130 -12.27 -21.43 -25.25
CA VAL A 130 -11.31 -21.53 -24.13
C VAL A 130 -12.04 -21.50 -22.78
N MET A 131 -13.05 -20.65 -22.60
CA MET A 131 -13.89 -20.63 -21.39
C MET A 131 -14.72 -21.90 -21.23
N ARG A 132 -15.19 -22.50 -22.32
CA ARG A 132 -15.94 -23.77 -22.30
C ARG A 132 -15.03 -24.98 -21.98
N LYS A 133 -13.75 -24.89 -22.33
CA LYS A 133 -12.75 -25.95 -22.23
C LYS A 133 -11.84 -25.82 -21.01
N ALA A 134 -11.81 -24.66 -20.35
CA ALA A 134 -11.27 -24.47 -19.01
C ALA A 134 -12.16 -25.24 -18.01
N GLU A 135 -12.01 -26.57 -18.02
CA GLU A 135 -12.71 -27.46 -17.12
C GLU A 135 -12.34 -27.15 -15.68
N ARG A 136 -13.40 -27.08 -14.87
CA ARG A 136 -13.50 -27.00 -13.42
C ARG A 136 -12.27 -27.59 -12.70
N VAL A 137 -11.40 -26.74 -12.15
CA VAL A 137 -10.32 -27.18 -11.26
C VAL A 137 -10.94 -27.78 -9.99
N GLY A 138 -11.01 -29.12 -9.96
CA GLY A 138 -11.79 -29.90 -8.99
C GLY A 138 -12.37 -31.13 -9.67
N GLY A 139 -11.52 -32.11 -9.96
CA GLY A 139 -11.75 -33.23 -10.86
C GLY A 139 -13.01 -34.06 -10.59
N PHE A 140 -14.04 -33.82 -11.40
CA PHE A 140 -15.02 -34.84 -11.74
C PHE A 140 -15.22 -34.81 -13.25
N PRO A 141 -14.93 -35.92 -13.98
CA PRO A 141 -15.19 -35.99 -15.40
C PRO A 141 -16.70 -35.86 -15.67
N LYS A 142 -17.05 -35.25 -16.79
CA LYS A 142 -18.44 -35.13 -17.25
C LYS A 142 -19.01 -36.55 -17.41
N ARG A 143 -20.11 -36.89 -16.74
CA ARG A 143 -20.85 -38.14 -17.05
C ARG A 143 -21.27 -38.05 -18.51
N ASP A 144 -20.89 -39.05 -19.30
CA ASP A 144 -21.43 -39.22 -20.64
C ASP A 144 -22.95 -39.35 -20.54
N GLU A 145 -23.67 -38.53 -21.31
CA GLU A 145 -25.12 -38.56 -21.47
C GLU A 145 -25.50 -39.92 -22.07
N GLY A 146 -25.75 -40.92 -21.21
CA GLY A 146 -26.19 -42.25 -21.66
C GLY A 146 -25.93 -43.43 -20.72
N GLN A 147 -25.11 -43.29 -19.67
CA GLN A 147 -24.91 -44.41 -18.74
C GLN A 147 -25.93 -44.39 -17.59
N LEU A 148 -26.95 -45.25 -17.74
CA LEU A 148 -27.86 -45.67 -16.67
C LEU A 148 -27.03 -46.19 -15.48
N SER A 149 -27.28 -45.60 -14.32
CA SER A 149 -26.66 -45.90 -13.03
C SER A 149 -26.76 -47.39 -12.70
N LYS A 150 -25.70 -48.16 -12.99
CA LYS A 150 -25.51 -49.50 -12.43
C LYS A 150 -24.87 -49.32 -11.06
N ASP A 151 -25.70 -49.08 -10.05
CA ASP A 151 -25.41 -49.45 -8.66
C ASP A 151 -26.74 -49.50 -7.92
N ARG A 152 -27.49 -50.57 -8.22
CA ARG A 152 -28.30 -51.27 -7.22
C ARG A 152 -27.35 -52.21 -6.48
N HIS A 153 -27.60 -52.37 -5.18
CA HIS A 153 -26.87 -53.20 -4.19
C HIS A 153 -25.61 -52.49 -3.68
N ARG A 154 -25.52 -52.06 -2.42
CA ARG A 154 -25.80 -52.81 -1.18
C ARG A 154 -26.08 -51.84 -0.03
#